data_AF-A0A961IMA0-F1
#
_entry.id   AF-A0A961IMA0-F1
#
_cell.length_a   1.000
_cell.length_b   1.000
_cell.length_c   1.000
_cell.angle_alpha   90.00
_cell.angle_beta   90.00
_cell.angle_gamma   90.00
#
_symmetry.space_group_name_H-M   'P 1'
#
loop_
_entity.id
_entity.type
_entity.pdbx_description
1 polymer ?
#
loop_
_entity_poly.entity_id
_entity_poly.type
_entity_poly.pdbx_seq_one_letter_code
_entity_poly.pdbx_strand_id
1 'polypeptide(L)'
;MALRNRLKQVTHWQGEVGGRSVLVLGTAHVSRASVMDVEEVEALYAPQLIAVELCAPRYEALNDPDRWRKLDLARVIRERKVWLLLSSLVLSAFQKKIGEVTGSRPGAEMLRAAELADERKATLVLADREIRITLARAWARVGVFSRLWLMSTLLASLLVRDDISSEQIEELKQKDVFEDLLSALPPRYQSLKEVIIDERDRYLASKIRDAAVGAPSGSRLLAVVGAGHVPGIGRTIERGVPVDREALESLPRRFPWRDVIVWATVGLIFVAFGIYAFYGDRERIRELLAFWIVGRLAGAGLGAWFARARPLTILVTALLAPISPFFGLVGIRLWMVAAGLELRGRQPRVEDFESIAADTDTFARFRKSLFSNRVLHLFFVIMCVSFGLNIGLFVFMNRFAIDFFQTLRPLFFPG
;
A
#
# COMPACT_ATOMS: atom_id res chain seq x y z
N MET A 1 30.20 19.70 28.56
CA MET A 1 30.51 20.78 27.59
C MET A 1 30.44 20.27 26.14
N ALA A 2 31.04 19.12 25.82
CA ALA A 2 31.01 18.50 24.48
C ALA A 2 29.59 18.25 23.92
N LEU A 3 28.71 17.57 24.68
CA LEU A 3 27.33 17.29 24.24
C LEU A 3 26.57 18.56 23.85
N ARG A 4 26.64 19.61 24.67
CA ARG A 4 25.95 20.88 24.42
C ARG A 4 26.45 21.58 23.15
N ASN A 5 27.75 21.48 22.84
CA ASN A 5 28.30 22.03 21.60
C ASN A 5 27.81 21.23 20.40
N ARG A 6 27.73 19.91 20.53
CA ARG A 6 27.24 19.05 19.45
C ARG A 6 25.76 19.29 19.15
N LEU A 7 24.93 19.39 20.18
CA LEU A 7 23.50 19.66 20.05
C LEU A 7 23.19 20.99 19.36
N LYS A 8 24.09 21.99 19.38
CA LYS A 8 23.90 23.24 18.62
C LYS A 8 23.93 23.05 17.10
N GLN A 9 24.46 21.93 16.60
CA GLN A 9 24.62 21.66 15.17
C GLN A 9 23.52 20.75 14.61
N VAL A 10 22.61 20.25 15.47
CA VAL A 10 21.58 19.28 15.11
C VAL A 10 20.22 19.72 15.67
N THR A 11 19.16 19.44 14.92
CA THR A 11 17.79 19.65 15.39
C THR A 11 17.54 18.71 16.57
N HIS A 12 17.16 19.25 17.72
CA HIS A 12 16.91 18.43 18.90
C HIS A 12 15.85 19.06 19.81
N TRP A 13 15.25 18.23 20.65
CA TRP A 13 14.45 18.65 21.80
C TRP A 13 14.95 17.93 23.04
N GLN A 14 14.95 18.61 24.18
CA GLN A 14 15.36 18.03 25.47
C GLN A 14 14.34 18.38 26.55
N GLY A 15 14.05 17.44 27.43
CA GLY A 15 13.13 17.65 28.53
C GLY A 15 13.17 16.52 29.56
N GLU A 16 12.28 16.59 30.54
CA GLU A 16 12.15 15.59 31.58
C GLU A 16 10.75 14.98 31.58
N VAL A 17 10.67 13.65 31.68
CA VAL A 17 9.41 12.91 31.70
C VAL A 17 9.42 12.00 32.92
N GLY A 18 8.59 12.35 33.91
CA GLY A 18 8.43 11.54 35.13
C GLY A 18 9.74 11.24 35.86
N GLY A 19 10.70 12.17 35.93
CA GLY A 19 11.99 11.91 36.60
C GLY A 19 13.09 11.32 35.71
N ARG A 20 12.87 11.21 34.39
CA ARG A 20 13.85 10.70 33.42
C ARG A 20 14.18 11.78 32.40
N SER A 21 15.45 11.91 32.05
CA SER A 21 15.88 12.84 31.00
C SER A 21 15.59 12.24 29.63
N VAL A 22 14.97 13.03 28.75
CA VAL A 22 14.64 12.65 27.38
C VAL A 22 15.32 13.61 26.42
N LEU A 23 16.08 13.06 25.47
CA LEU A 23 16.69 13.77 24.36
C LEU A 23 16.11 13.22 23.06
N VAL A 24 15.42 14.06 22.28
CA VAL A 24 14.93 13.73 20.93
C VAL A 24 15.88 14.35 19.92
N LEU A 25 16.61 13.51 19.19
CA LEU A 25 17.56 13.88 18.15
C LEU A 25 16.91 13.76 16.77
N GLY A 26 16.92 14.88 16.04
CA GLY A 26 16.45 14.97 14.66
C GLY A 26 17.53 14.62 13.65
N THR A 27 17.22 13.71 12.75
CA THR A 27 18.12 13.25 11.68
C THR A 27 17.57 13.61 10.31
N ALA A 28 18.46 13.93 9.37
CA ALA A 28 18.09 14.01 7.97
C ALA A 28 18.10 12.58 7.41
N HIS A 29 16.92 12.07 7.06
CA HIS A 29 16.81 10.78 6.41
C HIS A 29 17.70 10.80 5.17
N VAL A 30 18.57 9.79 5.06
CA VAL A 30 19.47 9.61 3.92
C VAL A 30 20.74 10.49 3.91
N SER A 31 21.29 10.84 5.08
CA SER A 31 22.61 11.47 5.20
C SER A 31 23.60 10.64 6.04
N ARG A 32 24.81 10.41 5.51
CA ARG A 32 25.93 9.83 6.29
C ARG A 32 26.28 10.69 7.50
N ALA A 33 26.14 12.01 7.38
CA ALA A 33 26.37 12.92 8.50
C ALA A 33 25.42 12.62 9.66
N SER A 34 24.16 12.27 9.39
CA SER A 34 23.19 11.93 10.43
C SER A 34 23.49 10.61 11.15
N VAL A 35 24.14 9.65 10.49
CA VAL A 35 24.64 8.44 11.16
C VAL A 35 25.74 8.81 12.16
N MET A 36 26.68 9.67 11.76
CA MET A 36 27.74 10.16 12.66
C MET A 36 27.19 11.00 13.81
N ASP A 37 26.18 11.85 13.53
CA ASP A 37 25.49 12.64 14.55
C ASP A 37 24.90 11.72 15.65
N VAL A 38 24.29 10.60 15.26
CA VAL A 38 23.73 9.60 16.18
C VAL A 38 24.81 8.94 17.03
N GLU A 39 25.91 8.47 16.42
CA GLU A 39 27.01 7.81 17.13
C GLU A 39 27.66 8.74 18.17
N GLU A 40 27.92 9.98 17.80
CA GLU A 40 28.56 10.95 18.69
C GLU A 40 27.64 11.39 19.83
N VAL A 41 26.35 11.64 19.54
CA VAL A 41 25.38 11.99 20.57
C VAL A 41 25.14 10.84 21.53
N GLU A 42 25.01 9.61 21.03
CA GLU A 42 24.88 8.41 21.87
C GLU A 42 26.08 8.28 22.83
N ALA A 43 27.29 8.34 22.30
CA ALA A 43 28.52 8.21 23.09
C ALA A 43 28.65 9.30 24.17
N LEU A 44 28.23 10.53 23.86
CA LEU A 44 28.29 11.66 24.80
C LEU A 44 27.15 11.66 25.82
N TYR A 45 25.97 11.19 25.44
CA TYR A 45 24.77 11.21 26.29
C TYR A 45 24.67 9.97 27.19
N ALA A 46 25.19 8.84 26.74
CA ALA A 46 25.17 7.53 27.40
C ALA A 46 23.75 7.13 27.87
N PRO A 47 22.80 6.95 26.93
CA PRO A 47 21.43 6.60 27.26
C PRO A 47 21.28 5.14 27.73
N GLN A 48 20.33 4.88 28.63
CA GLN A 48 19.91 3.51 28.98
C GLN A 48 18.78 3.01 28.07
N LEU A 49 18.11 3.91 27.37
CA LEU A 49 17.03 3.59 26.43
C LEU A 49 17.27 4.33 25.11
N ILE A 50 17.13 3.61 24.01
CA ILE A 50 17.19 4.21 22.67
C ILE A 50 15.85 3.93 21.97
N ALA A 51 15.12 5.00 21.66
CA ALA A 51 13.90 4.94 20.88
C ALA A 51 14.19 5.32 19.42
N VAL A 52 13.61 4.60 18.48
CA VAL A 52 13.80 4.86 17.04
C VAL A 52 12.46 5.01 16.34
N GLU A 53 12.39 5.88 15.33
CA GLU A 53 11.22 6.06 14.45
C GLU A 53 11.06 4.91 13.44
N LEU A 54 11.09 3.68 13.95
CA LEU A 54 10.83 2.45 13.22
C LEU A 54 9.74 1.65 13.93
N CYS A 55 8.86 1.06 13.13
CA CYS A 55 7.96 0.00 13.59
C CYS A 55 8.59 -1.37 13.34
N ALA A 56 8.12 -2.41 14.02
CA ALA A 56 8.67 -3.77 13.91
C ALA A 56 8.85 -4.26 12.45
N PRO A 57 7.86 -4.11 11.55
CA PRO A 57 8.05 -4.53 10.15
C PRO A 57 9.17 -3.77 9.42
N ARG A 58 9.35 -2.48 9.72
CA ARG A 58 10.41 -1.65 9.10
C ARG A 58 11.78 -1.99 9.69
N TYR A 59 11.85 -2.19 11.00
CA TYR A 59 13.08 -2.62 11.66
C TYR A 59 13.55 -3.98 11.13
N GLU A 60 12.65 -4.97 11.06
CA GLU A 60 12.97 -6.29 10.48
C GLU A 60 13.44 -6.18 9.03
N ALA A 61 12.79 -5.35 8.21
CA ALA A 61 13.15 -5.18 6.80
C ALA A 61 14.51 -4.48 6.60
N LEU A 62 14.88 -3.55 7.50
CA LEU A 62 16.19 -2.90 7.47
C LEU A 62 17.30 -3.82 7.99
N ASN A 63 16.99 -4.66 8.98
CA ASN A 63 17.95 -5.55 9.62
C ASN A 63 18.23 -6.83 8.80
N ASP A 64 17.23 -7.40 8.14
CA ASP A 64 17.39 -8.55 7.21
C ASP A 64 16.74 -8.23 5.85
N PRO A 65 17.42 -7.47 4.98
CA PRO A 65 16.88 -7.07 3.67
C PRO A 65 16.65 -8.26 2.72
N ASP A 66 17.31 -9.40 2.95
CA ASP A 66 17.15 -10.63 2.17
C ASP A 66 16.15 -11.61 2.80
N ARG A 67 15.51 -11.26 3.92
CA ARG A 67 14.57 -12.15 4.62
C ARG A 67 13.47 -12.69 3.73
N TRP A 68 12.95 -11.85 2.84
CA TRP A 68 11.87 -12.22 1.95
C TRP A 68 12.30 -13.29 0.92
N ARG A 69 13.60 -13.36 0.56
CA ARG A 69 14.16 -14.45 -0.27
C ARG A 69 14.13 -15.80 0.44
N LYS A 70 14.14 -15.78 1.78
CA LYS A 70 14.07 -16.97 2.64
C LYS A 70 12.64 -17.42 2.94
N LEU A 71 11.63 -16.64 2.54
CA LEU A 71 10.21 -17.01 2.74
C LEU A 71 9.79 -18.06 1.72
N ASP A 72 9.17 -19.15 2.20
CA ASP A 72 8.50 -20.12 1.33
C ASP A 72 7.26 -19.46 0.70
N LEU A 73 7.36 -19.18 -0.60
CA LEU A 73 6.30 -18.56 -1.40
C LEU A 73 4.99 -19.36 -1.36
N ALA A 74 5.06 -20.70 -1.31
CA ALA A 74 3.86 -21.53 -1.24
C ALA A 74 3.15 -21.38 0.11
N ARG A 75 3.92 -21.22 1.20
CA ARG A 75 3.40 -20.93 2.53
C ARG A 75 2.79 -19.53 2.60
N VAL A 76 3.45 -18.52 2.04
CA VAL A 76 2.96 -17.14 2.00
C VAL A 76 1.63 -17.03 1.23
N ILE A 77 1.50 -17.71 0.08
CA ILE A 77 0.24 -17.74 -0.69
C ILE A 77 -0.86 -18.48 0.09
N ARG A 78 -0.54 -19.60 0.74
CA ARG A 78 -1.50 -20.42 1.51
C ARG A 78 -2.01 -19.69 2.76
N GLU A 79 -1.13 -18.99 3.47
CA GLU A 79 -1.46 -18.14 4.61
C GLU A 79 -2.09 -16.80 4.20
N ARG A 80 -2.41 -16.66 2.90
CA ARG A 80 -2.88 -15.47 2.22
C ARG A 80 -1.87 -14.34 2.14
N LYS A 81 -0.87 -14.23 3.01
CA LYS A 81 0.18 -13.18 3.20
C LYS A 81 0.94 -12.59 1.99
N VAL A 82 0.52 -12.81 0.74
CA VAL A 82 1.11 -12.29 -0.50
C VAL A 82 1.32 -10.77 -0.49
N TRP A 83 0.44 -10.01 0.17
CA TRP A 83 0.59 -8.56 0.31
C TRP A 83 1.79 -8.15 1.17
N LEU A 84 2.22 -8.96 2.14
CA LEU A 84 3.42 -8.68 2.93
C LEU A 84 4.65 -8.74 2.03
N LEU A 85 4.75 -9.80 1.22
CA LEU A 85 5.81 -9.96 0.22
C LEU A 85 5.80 -8.83 -0.80
N LEU A 86 4.63 -8.46 -1.34
CA LEU A 86 4.52 -7.35 -2.29
C LEU A 86 4.95 -6.02 -1.65
N SER A 87 4.56 -5.77 -0.40
CA SER A 87 4.93 -4.56 0.32
C SER A 87 6.44 -4.46 0.58
N SER A 88 7.10 -5.58 0.92
CA SER A 88 8.56 -5.61 1.11
C SER A 88 9.30 -5.38 -0.20
N LEU A 89 8.81 -5.93 -1.32
CA LEU A 89 9.41 -5.74 -2.64
C LEU A 89 9.30 -4.29 -3.12
N VAL A 90 8.12 -3.68 -2.99
CA VAL A 90 7.90 -2.27 -3.35
C VAL A 90 8.77 -1.36 -2.50
N LEU A 91 8.83 -1.59 -1.18
CA LEU A 91 9.66 -0.81 -0.27
C LEU A 91 11.15 -0.98 -0.61
N SER A 92 11.60 -2.20 -0.89
CA SER A 92 12.98 -2.49 -1.27
C SER A 92 13.38 -1.81 -2.58
N ALA A 93 12.49 -1.84 -3.59
CA ALA A 93 12.71 -1.14 -4.86
C ALA A 93 12.81 0.38 -4.67
N PHE A 94 11.93 0.96 -3.84
CA PHE A 94 11.97 2.39 -3.49
C PHE A 94 13.26 2.75 -2.73
N GLN A 95 13.64 1.94 -1.75
CA GLN A 95 14.88 2.11 -0.97
C GLN A 95 16.12 2.02 -1.85
N LYS A 96 16.17 1.07 -2.79
CA LYS A 96 17.26 0.92 -3.75
C LYS A 96 17.39 2.18 -4.62
N LYS A 97 16.27 2.67 -5.17
CA LYS A 97 16.26 3.85 -6.03
C LYS A 97 16.70 5.12 -5.30
N ILE A 98 16.27 5.33 -4.05
CA ILE A 98 16.70 6.49 -3.27
C ILE A 98 18.17 6.37 -2.86
N GLY A 99 18.61 5.18 -2.45
CA GLY A 99 20.01 4.95 -2.04
C GLY A 99 21.02 5.20 -3.15
N GLU A 100 20.65 4.91 -4.40
CA GLU A 100 21.47 5.21 -5.59
C GLU A 100 21.65 6.73 -5.81
N VAL A 101 20.64 7.55 -5.49
CA VAL A 101 20.67 9.02 -5.69
C VAL A 101 21.38 9.75 -4.54
N THR A 102 21.33 9.21 -3.34
CA THR A 102 21.71 9.90 -2.09
C THR A 102 22.97 9.34 -1.43
N GLY A 103 23.46 8.17 -1.87
CA GLY A 103 24.69 7.55 -1.36
C GLY A 103 24.57 6.92 0.05
N SER A 104 23.37 6.87 0.63
CA SER A 104 23.09 6.16 1.88
C SER A 104 21.70 5.51 1.86
N ARG A 105 21.48 4.47 2.67
CA ARG A 105 20.18 3.77 2.71
C ARG A 105 19.20 4.58 3.57
N PRO A 106 17.95 4.83 3.13
CA PRO A 106 16.95 5.48 3.98
C PRO A 106 16.71 4.71 5.27
N GLY A 107 16.81 5.38 6.42
CA GLY A 107 16.69 4.76 7.73
C GLY A 107 18.00 4.17 8.28
N ALA A 108 19.15 4.40 7.62
CA ALA A 108 20.47 3.98 8.12
C ALA A 108 20.79 4.59 9.48
N GLU A 109 20.40 5.84 9.71
CA GLU A 109 20.55 6.55 10.98
C GLU A 109 19.77 5.89 12.12
N MET A 110 18.55 5.42 11.84
CA MET A 110 17.70 4.73 12.81
C MET A 110 18.15 3.29 13.04
N LEU A 111 18.62 2.61 12.00
CA LEU A 111 19.20 1.28 12.12
C LEU A 111 20.48 1.34 12.96
N ARG A 112 21.35 2.34 12.73
CA ARG A 112 22.56 2.53 13.53
C ARG A 112 22.24 2.79 15.00
N ALA A 113 21.24 3.63 15.28
CA ALA A 113 20.76 3.83 16.65
C ALA A 113 20.30 2.53 17.31
N ALA A 114 19.63 1.66 16.55
CA ALA A 114 19.20 0.35 17.05
C ALA A 114 20.36 -0.63 17.28
N GLU A 115 21.38 -0.62 16.41
CA GLU A 115 22.62 -1.39 16.61
C GLU A 115 23.39 -0.93 17.85
N LEU A 116 23.52 0.40 18.03
CA LEU A 116 24.14 0.97 19.23
C LEU A 116 23.41 0.57 20.51
N ALA A 117 22.09 0.43 20.46
CA ALA A 117 21.32 -0.05 21.60
C ALA A 117 21.74 -1.48 22.01
N ASP A 118 21.95 -2.36 21.04
CA ASP A 118 22.42 -3.74 21.28
C ASP A 118 23.88 -3.75 21.77
N GLU A 119 24.77 -3.02 21.09
CA GLU A 119 26.20 -2.89 21.45
C GLU A 119 26.39 -2.38 22.89
N ARG A 120 25.55 -1.45 23.33
CA ARG A 120 25.60 -0.82 24.67
C ARG A 120 24.69 -1.49 25.68
N LYS A 121 23.94 -2.52 25.30
CA LYS A 121 22.89 -3.16 26.13
C LYS A 121 21.85 -2.17 26.65
N ALA A 122 21.60 -1.10 25.89
CA ALA A 122 20.50 -0.18 26.14
C ALA A 122 19.18 -0.80 25.67
N THR A 123 18.07 -0.43 26.29
CA THR A 123 16.75 -0.93 25.89
C THR A 123 16.31 -0.27 24.59
N LEU A 124 16.14 -1.07 23.53
CA LEU A 124 15.63 -0.60 22.24
C LEU A 124 14.10 -0.46 22.27
N VAL A 125 13.60 0.70 21.84
CA VAL A 125 12.16 0.99 21.73
C VAL A 125 11.80 1.34 20.28
N LEU A 126 10.99 0.51 19.66
CA LEU A 126 10.40 0.79 18.35
C LEU A 126 9.19 1.72 18.53
N ALA A 127 9.39 3.02 18.32
CA ALA A 127 8.45 4.05 18.72
C ALA A 127 7.41 4.41 17.65
N ASP A 128 7.59 3.97 16.41
CA ASP A 128 6.74 4.38 15.28
C ASP A 128 5.51 3.48 15.07
N ARG A 129 4.48 4.06 14.46
CA ARG A 129 3.29 3.34 14.00
C ARG A 129 3.64 2.53 12.75
N GLU A 130 2.89 1.46 12.50
CA GLU A 130 3.02 0.78 11.21
C GLU A 130 2.76 1.74 10.04
N ILE A 131 3.72 1.82 9.13
CA ILE A 131 3.64 2.71 7.96
C ILE A 131 2.41 2.39 7.09
N ARG A 132 1.98 1.12 7.05
CA ARG A 132 0.75 0.71 6.33
C ARG A 132 -0.48 1.40 6.88
N ILE A 133 -0.60 1.51 8.21
CA ILE A 133 -1.73 2.18 8.86
C ILE A 133 -1.67 3.67 8.55
N THR A 134 -0.48 4.29 8.68
CA THR A 134 -0.27 5.71 8.34
C THR A 134 -0.70 6.01 6.90
N LEU A 135 -0.23 5.23 5.93
CA LEU A 135 -0.56 5.40 4.51
C LEU A 135 -2.05 5.13 4.24
N ALA A 136 -2.63 4.10 4.84
CA ALA A 136 -4.05 3.78 4.66
C ALA A 136 -4.96 4.87 5.24
N ARG A 137 -4.61 5.44 6.40
CA ARG A 137 -5.31 6.58 7.00
C ARG A 137 -5.16 7.85 6.15
N ALA A 138 -3.94 8.14 5.68
CA ALA A 138 -3.69 9.28 4.82
C ALA A 138 -4.54 9.17 3.55
N TRP A 139 -4.51 8.00 2.89
CA TRP A 139 -5.35 7.71 1.74
C TRP A 139 -6.84 7.82 2.04
N ALA A 140 -7.26 7.44 3.26
CA ALA A 140 -8.65 7.54 3.68
C ALA A 140 -9.13 8.99 3.88
N ARG A 141 -8.24 9.94 4.18
CA ARG A 141 -8.58 11.37 4.30
C ARG A 141 -8.62 12.11 2.96
N VAL A 142 -8.02 11.55 1.90
CA VAL A 142 -8.07 12.15 0.56
C VAL A 142 -9.44 11.94 -0.11
N GLY A 143 -10.03 13.01 -0.65
CA GLY A 143 -11.27 12.95 -1.42
C GLY A 143 -11.12 12.19 -2.76
N VAL A 144 -12.22 11.70 -3.34
CA VAL A 144 -12.19 10.91 -4.59
C VAL A 144 -11.55 11.67 -5.75
N PHE A 145 -11.86 12.97 -5.90
CA PHE A 145 -11.29 13.83 -6.93
C PHE A 145 -9.78 14.06 -6.75
N SER A 146 -9.34 14.30 -5.51
CA SER A 146 -7.90 14.44 -5.22
C SER A 146 -7.13 13.14 -5.46
N ARG A 147 -7.74 11.97 -5.23
CA ARG A 147 -7.13 10.69 -5.60
C ARG A 147 -6.98 10.55 -7.12
N LEU A 148 -8.03 10.88 -7.88
CA LEU A 148 -8.00 10.83 -9.34
C LEU A 148 -6.94 11.79 -9.89
N TRP A 149 -6.86 13.01 -9.35
CA TRP A 149 -5.84 13.98 -9.73
C TRP A 149 -4.43 13.48 -9.39
N LEU A 150 -4.16 13.03 -8.16
CA LEU A 150 -2.85 12.47 -7.78
C LEU A 150 -2.44 11.30 -8.67
N MET A 151 -3.38 10.39 -8.98
CA MET A 151 -3.13 9.29 -9.90
C MET A 151 -2.84 9.78 -11.32
N SER A 152 -3.56 10.80 -11.79
CA SER A 152 -3.29 11.40 -13.11
C SER A 152 -1.93 12.09 -13.16
N THR A 153 -1.52 12.76 -12.08
CA THR A 153 -0.20 13.41 -11.98
C THR A 153 0.92 12.37 -11.93
N LEU A 154 0.76 11.30 -11.16
CA LEU A 154 1.72 10.19 -11.12
C LEU A 154 1.82 9.45 -12.45
N LEU A 155 0.69 9.24 -13.14
CA LEU A 155 0.69 8.66 -14.49
C LEU A 155 1.36 9.60 -15.49
N ALA A 156 1.09 10.90 -15.42
CA ALA A 156 1.75 11.90 -16.25
C ALA A 156 3.26 11.94 -15.98
N SER A 157 3.70 11.88 -14.72
CA SER A 157 5.13 11.86 -14.37
C SER A 157 5.84 10.56 -14.78
N LEU A 158 5.11 9.46 -14.99
CA LEU A 158 5.67 8.23 -15.58
C LEU A 158 5.78 8.30 -17.11
N LEU A 159 4.96 9.14 -17.75
CA LEU A 159 4.98 9.38 -19.19
C LEU A 159 6.00 10.45 -19.58
N VAL A 160 6.23 11.42 -18.69
CA VAL A 160 7.21 12.47 -18.85
C VAL A 160 8.54 11.98 -18.27
N ARG A 161 9.45 11.56 -19.15
CA ARG A 161 10.85 11.31 -18.79
C ARG A 161 11.56 12.67 -18.70
N ASP A 162 11.39 13.36 -17.60
CA ASP A 162 12.29 14.47 -17.28
C ASP A 162 13.50 13.88 -16.57
N ASP A 163 14.65 13.96 -17.24
CA ASP A 163 15.95 13.71 -16.62
C ASP A 163 16.11 14.74 -15.50
N ILE A 164 15.93 14.28 -14.26
CA ILE A 164 16.09 15.14 -13.08
C ILE A 164 17.52 15.65 -13.08
N SER A 165 17.70 16.95 -13.26
CA SER A 165 19.04 17.54 -13.34
C SER A 165 19.74 17.47 -11.98
N SER A 166 21.08 17.43 -11.99
CA SER A 166 21.91 17.43 -10.79
C SER A 166 21.55 18.56 -9.82
N GLU A 167 21.13 19.71 -10.35
CA GLU A 167 20.77 20.92 -9.60
C GLU A 167 19.46 20.73 -8.82
N GLN A 168 18.45 20.07 -9.40
CA GLN A 168 17.20 19.75 -8.70
C GLN A 168 17.40 18.73 -7.57
N ILE A 169 18.36 17.81 -7.73
CA ILE A 169 18.75 16.86 -6.69
C ILE A 169 19.51 17.57 -5.56
N GLU A 170 20.34 18.55 -5.89
CA GLU A 170 21.08 19.37 -4.93
C GLU A 170 20.14 20.22 -4.07
N GLU A 171 19.09 20.78 -4.69
CA GLU A 171 18.05 21.54 -4.00
C GLU A 171 17.30 20.64 -3.00
N LEU A 172 16.93 19.41 -3.39
CA LEU A 172 16.32 18.41 -2.51
C LEU A 172 17.21 17.93 -1.35
N LYS A 173 18.55 18.13 -1.44
CA LYS A 173 19.50 17.79 -0.36
C LYS A 173 19.59 18.87 0.73
N GLN A 174 19.00 20.05 0.52
CA GLN A 174 18.99 21.09 1.55
C GLN A 174 18.05 20.69 2.70
N LYS A 175 18.50 20.94 3.94
CA LYS A 175 17.95 20.34 5.16
C LYS A 175 16.50 20.70 5.49
N ASP A 176 15.86 21.61 4.76
CA ASP A 176 14.51 22.12 5.10
C ASP A 176 13.47 22.08 3.95
N VAL A 177 13.81 21.54 2.77
CA VAL A 177 12.90 21.54 1.60
C VAL A 177 11.62 20.74 1.83
N PHE A 178 11.67 19.67 2.62
CA PHE A 178 10.48 18.88 2.90
C PHE A 178 9.47 19.65 3.75
N GLU A 179 9.93 20.42 4.74
CA GLU A 179 9.06 21.23 5.60
C GLU A 179 8.49 22.42 4.83
N ASP A 180 9.29 23.03 3.94
CA ASP A 180 8.86 24.10 3.04
C ASP A 180 7.83 23.62 1.99
N LEU A 181 8.03 22.43 1.41
CA LEU A 181 7.06 21.81 0.51
C LEU A 181 5.74 21.49 1.23
N LEU A 182 5.83 21.04 2.48
CA LEU A 182 4.66 20.71 3.30
C LEU A 182 3.93 21.95 3.81
N SER A 183 4.64 23.06 4.05
CA SER A 183 4.04 24.33 4.45
C SER A 183 3.41 25.06 3.27
N ALA A 184 3.93 24.86 2.05
CA ALA A 184 3.35 25.32 0.79
C ALA A 184 2.17 24.49 0.28
N LEU A 185 1.83 23.38 0.95
CA LEU A 185 0.71 22.54 0.53
C LEU A 185 -0.61 23.33 0.56
N PRO A 186 -1.38 23.34 -0.55
CA PRO A 186 -2.72 23.94 -0.58
C PRO A 186 -3.61 23.46 0.57
N PRO A 187 -4.55 24.28 1.08
CA PRO A 187 -5.42 23.94 2.22
C PRO A 187 -6.12 22.58 2.11
N ARG A 188 -6.46 22.16 0.89
CA ARG A 188 -7.04 20.84 0.56
C ARG A 188 -6.16 19.63 0.93
N TYR A 189 -4.87 19.84 1.21
CA TYR A 189 -3.90 18.80 1.58
C TYR A 189 -3.44 18.90 3.04
N GLN A 190 -3.96 19.84 3.84
CA GLN A 190 -3.65 19.87 5.27
C GLN A 190 -4.11 18.60 5.99
N SER A 191 -5.17 17.93 5.50
CA SER A 191 -5.60 16.64 6.01
C SER A 191 -4.57 15.51 5.81
N LEU A 192 -3.66 15.63 4.83
CA LEU A 192 -2.53 14.73 4.66
C LEU A 192 -1.43 15.01 5.68
N LYS A 193 -1.10 16.30 5.87
CA LYS A 193 -0.15 16.74 6.91
C LYS A 193 -0.60 16.28 8.30
N GLU A 194 -1.89 16.43 8.61
CA GLU A 194 -2.49 15.98 9.87
C GLU A 194 -2.23 14.49 10.12
N VAL A 195 -2.35 13.63 9.10
CA VAL A 195 -2.20 12.17 9.27
C VAL A 195 -0.75 11.70 9.20
N ILE A 196 0.05 12.28 8.30
CA ILE A 196 1.43 11.84 8.05
C ILE A 196 2.37 12.39 9.14
N ILE A 197 2.09 13.59 9.64
CA ILE A 197 2.92 14.29 10.63
C ILE A 197 2.21 14.36 11.97
N ASP A 198 1.11 15.12 12.10
CA ASP A 198 0.58 15.45 13.43
C ASP A 198 0.05 14.23 14.22
N GLU A 199 -0.62 13.27 13.56
CA GLU A 199 -0.99 11.99 14.16
C GLU A 199 0.23 11.13 14.51
N ARG A 200 1.26 11.17 13.67
CA ARG A 200 2.47 10.37 13.83
C ARG A 200 3.33 10.91 14.97
N ASP A 201 3.47 12.23 15.08
CA ASP A 201 4.12 12.93 16.18
C ASP A 201 3.48 12.57 17.52
N ARG A 202 2.14 12.58 17.57
CA ARG A 202 1.40 12.17 18.77
C ARG A 202 1.67 10.72 19.15
N TYR A 203 1.70 9.82 18.17
CA TYR A 203 1.99 8.42 18.40
C TYR A 203 3.43 8.21 18.90
N LEU A 204 4.41 8.83 18.24
CA LEU A 204 5.83 8.79 18.61
C LEU A 204 6.06 9.35 20.02
N ALA A 205 5.54 10.54 20.30
CA ALA A 205 5.61 11.17 21.62
C ALA A 205 5.01 10.29 22.71
N SER A 206 3.87 9.66 22.46
CA SER A 206 3.23 8.74 23.39
C SER A 206 4.09 7.52 23.70
N LYS A 207 4.68 6.88 22.68
CA LYS A 207 5.60 5.74 22.86
C LYS A 207 6.89 6.13 23.58
N ILE A 208 7.47 7.28 23.26
CA ILE A 208 8.66 7.82 23.92
C ILE A 208 8.36 8.10 25.40
N ARG A 209 7.22 8.72 25.70
CA ARG A 209 6.78 9.01 27.07
C ARG A 209 6.58 7.73 27.88
N ASP A 210 5.86 6.75 27.34
CA ASP A 210 5.62 5.47 28.01
C ASP A 210 6.94 4.75 28.31
N ALA A 211 7.88 4.76 27.35
CA ALA A 211 9.21 4.18 27.54
C ALA A 211 10.02 4.88 28.63
N ALA A 212 9.98 6.22 28.66
CA ALA A 212 10.64 7.00 29.71
C ALA A 212 10.03 6.68 31.10
N VAL A 213 8.70 6.70 31.23
CA VAL A 213 8.01 6.42 32.50
C VAL A 213 8.26 4.98 32.97
N GLY A 214 8.32 4.01 32.06
CA GLY A 214 8.59 2.60 32.36
C GLY A 214 10.04 2.30 32.76
N ALA A 215 11.01 3.17 32.42
CA ALA A 215 12.41 3.02 32.79
C ALA A 215 12.65 3.33 34.29
N PRO A 216 13.77 2.93 34.91
CA PRO A 216 14.14 3.38 36.25
C PRO A 216 14.26 4.91 36.38
N SER A 217 14.00 5.47 37.57
CA SER A 217 14.18 6.92 37.80
C SER A 217 15.63 7.36 37.57
N GLY A 218 15.82 8.54 37.00
CA GLY A 218 17.14 9.05 36.62
C GLY A 218 17.72 8.46 35.33
N SER A 219 17.00 7.57 34.65
CA SER A 219 17.40 7.07 33.33
C SER A 219 17.40 8.18 32.27
N ARG A 220 18.22 7.99 31.25
CA ARG A 220 18.35 8.82 30.07
C ARG A 220 17.83 8.06 28.86
N LEU A 221 16.93 8.68 28.11
CA LEU A 221 16.37 8.16 26.88
C LEU A 221 16.81 9.03 25.70
N LEU A 222 17.40 8.41 24.69
CA LEU A 222 17.70 9.03 23.40
C LEU A 222 16.66 8.56 22.37
N ALA A 223 15.89 9.47 21.78
CA ALA A 223 14.97 9.18 20.69
C ALA A 223 15.56 9.69 19.37
N VAL A 224 15.78 8.81 18.40
CA VAL A 224 16.30 9.15 17.06
C VAL A 224 15.14 9.15 16.07
N VAL A 225 14.81 10.34 15.56
CA VAL A 225 13.64 10.60 14.69
C VAL A 225 14.03 11.50 13.52
N GLY A 226 13.22 11.53 12.47
CA GLY A 226 13.34 12.50 11.39
C GLY A 226 13.22 13.93 11.92
N ALA A 227 14.04 14.86 11.41
CA ALA A 227 14.12 16.23 11.91
C ALA A 227 12.75 16.96 11.97
N GLY A 228 11.88 16.73 10.98
CA GLY A 228 10.54 17.33 10.92
C GLY A 228 9.57 16.87 12.02
N HIS A 229 9.85 15.75 12.71
CA HIS A 229 9.02 15.24 13.80
C HIS A 229 9.41 15.83 15.17
N VAL A 230 10.64 16.35 15.30
CA VAL A 230 11.17 16.85 16.59
C VAL A 230 10.27 17.94 17.22
N PRO A 231 9.81 18.97 16.49
CA PRO A 231 9.00 20.03 17.09
C PRO A 231 7.63 19.52 17.57
N GLY A 232 6.99 18.62 16.81
CA GLY A 232 5.67 18.10 17.17
C GLY A 232 5.73 17.09 18.32
N ILE A 233 6.78 16.28 18.39
CA ILE A 233 7.05 15.39 19.52
C ILE A 233 7.26 16.20 20.80
N GLY A 234 8.15 17.19 20.78
CA GLY A 234 8.45 18.04 21.94
C GLY A 234 7.20 18.69 22.50
N ARG A 235 6.41 19.36 21.64
CA ARG A 235 5.12 19.97 22.04
C ARG A 235 4.14 18.96 22.64
N THR A 236 4.09 17.73 22.13
CA THR A 236 3.17 16.71 22.63
C THR A 236 3.60 16.17 23.99
N ILE A 237 4.91 15.97 24.19
CA ILE A 237 5.47 15.54 25.47
C ILE A 237 5.22 16.61 26.54
N GLU A 238 5.52 17.88 26.24
CA GLU A 238 5.33 19.02 27.16
C GLU A 238 3.87 19.20 27.59
N ARG A 239 2.93 18.99 26.66
CA ARG A 239 1.49 19.09 26.95
C ARG A 239 1.00 18.00 27.88
N GLY A 240 1.68 16.85 27.97
CA GLY A 240 1.30 15.74 28.85
C GLY A 240 -0.04 15.06 28.54
N VAL A 241 -0.69 15.38 27.41
CA VAL A 241 -2.03 14.86 27.10
C VAL A 241 -1.96 13.37 26.76
N PRO A 242 -2.85 12.52 27.31
CA PRO A 242 -2.93 11.12 26.92
C PRO A 242 -3.31 11.00 25.44
N VAL A 243 -2.59 10.16 24.71
CA VAL A 243 -2.83 9.90 23.29
C VAL A 243 -3.48 8.54 23.16
N ASP A 244 -4.68 8.51 22.60
CA ASP A 244 -5.35 7.28 22.23
C ASP A 244 -4.64 6.67 20.99
N ARG A 245 -3.79 5.68 21.25
CA ARG A 245 -3.06 4.97 20.18
C ARG A 245 -3.97 4.03 19.39
N GLU A 246 -5.00 3.47 20.00
CA GLU A 246 -5.91 2.53 19.34
C GLU A 246 -6.75 3.24 18.27
N ALA A 247 -7.19 4.47 18.55
CA ALA A 247 -7.82 5.33 17.55
C ALA A 247 -6.86 5.72 16.40
N LEU A 248 -5.55 5.78 16.65
CA LEU A 248 -4.53 6.07 15.64
C LEU A 248 -4.10 4.82 14.85
N GLU A 249 -4.31 3.62 15.39
CA GLU A 249 -4.02 2.32 14.76
C GLU A 249 -5.21 1.78 13.94
N SER A 250 -6.44 2.13 14.30
CA SER A 250 -7.63 1.72 13.57
C SER A 250 -7.86 2.56 12.31
N LEU A 251 -8.54 1.98 11.30
CA LEU A 251 -9.03 2.74 10.15
C LEU A 251 -10.44 3.27 10.44
N PRO A 252 -10.73 4.55 10.17
CA PRO A 252 -12.07 5.08 10.36
C PRO A 252 -13.06 4.27 9.51
N ARG A 253 -14.09 3.71 10.16
CA ARG A 253 -15.16 2.97 9.50
C ARG A 253 -15.85 3.90 8.50
N ARG A 254 -15.83 3.52 7.22
CA ARG A 254 -16.64 4.16 6.20
C ARG A 254 -17.99 3.47 6.14
N PHE A 255 -19.05 4.27 6.02
CA PHE A 255 -20.38 3.74 5.73
C PHE A 255 -20.34 3.00 4.38
N PRO A 256 -20.89 1.77 4.28
CA PRO A 256 -20.75 0.90 3.11
C PRO A 256 -21.70 1.30 1.97
N TRP A 257 -21.77 2.60 1.61
CA TRP A 257 -22.60 3.10 0.50
C TRP A 257 -22.34 2.34 -0.81
N ARG A 258 -21.11 1.86 -1.01
CA ARG A 258 -20.74 1.03 -2.16
C ARG A 258 -21.49 -0.30 -2.17
N ASP A 259 -21.55 -0.98 -1.03
CA ASP A 259 -22.25 -2.27 -0.93
C ASP A 259 -23.76 -2.05 -1.11
N VAL A 260 -24.31 -0.97 -0.54
CA VAL A 260 -25.71 -0.59 -0.74
C VAL A 260 -26.02 -0.36 -2.22
N ILE A 261 -25.22 0.43 -2.93
CA ILE A 261 -25.42 0.71 -4.37
C ILE A 261 -25.31 -0.58 -5.20
N VAL A 262 -24.32 -1.43 -4.91
CA VAL A 262 -24.14 -2.71 -5.60
C VAL A 262 -25.35 -3.61 -5.40
N TRP A 263 -25.81 -3.79 -4.16
CA TRP A 263 -26.97 -4.62 -3.86
C TRP A 263 -28.28 -4.04 -4.40
N ALA A 264 -28.45 -2.72 -4.38
CA ALA A 264 -29.59 -2.06 -5.00
C ALA A 264 -29.63 -2.27 -6.52
N THR A 265 -28.47 -2.17 -7.18
CA THR A 265 -28.36 -2.41 -8.63
C THR A 265 -28.61 -3.87 -8.97
N VAL A 266 -28.05 -4.80 -8.20
CA VAL A 266 -28.32 -6.24 -8.35
C VAL A 266 -29.81 -6.53 -8.17
N GLY A 267 -30.44 -6.00 -7.12
CA GLY A 267 -31.88 -6.13 -6.88
C GLY A 267 -32.72 -5.61 -8.03
N LEU A 268 -32.38 -4.43 -8.57
CA LEU A 268 -33.06 -3.85 -9.73
C LEU A 268 -32.97 -4.74 -10.97
N ILE A 269 -31.80 -5.32 -11.24
CA ILE A 269 -31.60 -6.25 -12.37
C ILE A 269 -32.45 -7.52 -12.19
N PHE A 270 -32.49 -8.09 -10.98
CA PHE A 270 -33.33 -9.27 -10.71
C PHE A 270 -34.82 -8.98 -10.85
N VAL A 271 -35.28 -7.81 -10.41
CA VAL A 271 -36.68 -7.37 -10.62
C VAL A 271 -36.97 -7.21 -12.10
N ALA A 272 -36.09 -6.55 -12.86
CA ALA A 272 -36.23 -6.40 -14.31
C ALA A 272 -36.26 -7.76 -15.02
N PHE A 273 -35.40 -8.69 -14.60
CA PHE A 273 -35.40 -10.06 -15.14
C PHE A 273 -36.67 -10.83 -14.77
N GLY A 274 -37.20 -10.64 -13.56
CA GLY A 274 -38.47 -11.23 -13.14
C GLY A 274 -39.66 -10.72 -13.95
N ILE A 275 -39.73 -9.40 -14.20
CA ILE A 275 -40.71 -8.79 -15.09
C ILE A 275 -40.56 -9.33 -16.51
N TYR A 276 -39.32 -9.37 -17.02
CA TYR A 276 -39.04 -9.92 -18.34
C TYR A 276 -39.46 -11.38 -18.48
N ALA A 277 -39.19 -12.21 -17.47
CA ALA A 277 -39.56 -13.62 -17.48
C ALA A 277 -41.08 -13.83 -17.39
N PHE A 278 -41.81 -12.91 -16.76
CA PHE A 278 -43.26 -12.97 -16.64
C PHE A 278 -43.98 -12.55 -17.93
N TYR A 279 -43.50 -11.51 -18.61
CA TYR A 279 -44.12 -10.98 -19.84
C TYR A 279 -43.48 -11.48 -21.14
N GLY A 280 -42.27 -12.00 -21.08
CA GLY A 280 -41.49 -12.46 -22.23
C GLY A 280 -41.88 -13.84 -22.70
N ASP A 281 -41.80 -14.05 -24.01
CA ASP A 281 -42.01 -15.35 -24.62
C ASP A 281 -40.84 -16.31 -24.34
N ARG A 282 -41.13 -17.61 -24.27
CA ARG A 282 -40.16 -18.67 -23.97
C ARG A 282 -38.98 -18.69 -24.94
N GLU A 283 -39.21 -18.42 -26.22
CA GLU A 283 -38.13 -18.36 -27.22
C GLU A 283 -37.17 -17.20 -26.95
N ARG A 284 -37.68 -16.02 -26.61
CA ARG A 284 -36.82 -14.86 -26.27
C ARG A 284 -36.01 -15.11 -25.00
N ILE A 285 -36.61 -15.73 -23.99
CA ILE A 285 -35.90 -16.13 -22.77
C ILE A 285 -34.79 -17.14 -23.10
N ARG A 286 -35.06 -18.11 -23.99
CA ARG A 286 -34.07 -19.10 -24.43
C ARG A 286 -32.91 -18.47 -25.19
N GLU A 287 -33.19 -17.55 -26.11
CA GLU A 287 -32.17 -16.77 -26.82
C GLU A 287 -31.29 -16.00 -25.83
N LEU A 288 -31.91 -15.31 -24.88
CA LEU A 288 -31.20 -14.53 -23.88
C LEU A 288 -30.28 -15.40 -23.00
N LEU A 289 -30.76 -16.58 -22.60
CA LEU A 289 -29.93 -17.58 -21.90
C LEU A 289 -28.78 -18.10 -22.76
N ALA A 290 -29.00 -18.30 -24.07
CA ALA A 290 -27.93 -18.68 -24.98
C ALA A 290 -26.87 -17.57 -25.10
N PHE A 291 -27.29 -16.30 -25.23
CA PHE A 291 -26.37 -15.15 -25.21
C PHE A 291 -25.57 -15.06 -23.91
N TRP A 292 -26.20 -15.33 -22.76
CA TRP A 292 -25.52 -15.40 -21.47
C TRP A 292 -24.43 -16.48 -21.48
N ILE A 293 -24.81 -17.73 -21.81
CA ILE A 293 -23.89 -18.87 -21.75
C ILE A 293 -22.74 -18.68 -22.74
N VAL A 294 -23.05 -18.39 -24.00
CA VAL A 294 -22.05 -18.25 -25.08
C VAL A 294 -21.17 -17.04 -24.83
N GLY A 295 -21.74 -15.88 -24.47
CA GLY A 295 -20.97 -14.67 -24.20
C GLY A 295 -20.00 -14.84 -23.04
N ARG A 296 -20.41 -15.52 -21.97
CA ARG A 296 -19.56 -15.77 -20.80
C ARG A 296 -18.47 -16.81 -21.10
N LEU A 297 -18.84 -17.92 -21.76
CA LEU A 297 -17.90 -18.98 -22.15
C LEU A 297 -16.85 -18.46 -23.12
N ALA A 298 -17.28 -17.80 -24.20
CA ALA A 298 -16.38 -17.21 -25.19
C ALA A 298 -15.52 -16.11 -24.59
N GLY A 299 -16.10 -15.19 -23.81
CA GLY A 299 -15.36 -14.10 -23.18
C GLY A 299 -14.22 -14.61 -22.28
N ALA A 300 -14.53 -15.49 -21.33
CA ALA A 300 -13.51 -16.05 -20.43
C ALA A 300 -12.48 -16.91 -21.18
N GLY A 301 -12.94 -17.78 -22.09
CA GLY A 301 -12.08 -18.68 -22.87
C GLY A 301 -11.13 -17.91 -23.79
N LEU A 302 -11.63 -16.94 -24.56
CA LEU A 302 -10.81 -16.08 -25.41
C LEU A 302 -9.85 -15.23 -24.60
N GLY A 303 -10.28 -14.71 -23.43
CA GLY A 303 -9.39 -14.00 -22.51
C GLY A 303 -8.23 -14.87 -22.01
N ALA A 304 -8.52 -16.09 -21.56
CA ALA A 304 -7.50 -17.04 -21.12
C ALA A 304 -6.57 -17.45 -22.28
N TRP A 305 -7.14 -17.69 -23.47
CA TRP A 305 -6.39 -18.05 -24.68
C TRP A 305 -5.46 -16.93 -25.14
N PHE A 306 -5.95 -15.69 -25.18
CA PHE A 306 -5.15 -14.50 -25.51
C PHE A 306 -3.98 -14.32 -24.55
N ALA A 307 -4.21 -14.58 -23.26
CA ALA A 307 -3.15 -14.55 -22.26
C ALA A 307 -2.14 -15.71 -22.37
N ARG A 308 -2.35 -16.68 -23.27
CA ARG A 308 -1.56 -17.93 -23.37
C ARG A 308 -1.55 -18.72 -22.06
N ALA A 309 -2.69 -18.76 -21.39
CA ALA A 309 -2.93 -19.63 -20.26
C ALA A 309 -2.82 -21.12 -20.68
N ARG A 310 -2.66 -21.99 -19.70
CA ARG A 310 -2.59 -23.43 -19.96
C ARG A 310 -3.92 -23.96 -20.54
N PRO A 311 -3.89 -25.01 -21.38
CA PRO A 311 -5.12 -25.57 -21.96
C PRO A 311 -6.19 -25.92 -20.92
N LEU A 312 -5.77 -26.49 -19.78
CA LEU A 312 -6.67 -26.77 -18.66
C LEU A 312 -7.29 -25.50 -18.05
N THR A 313 -6.49 -24.44 -17.90
CA THR A 313 -6.97 -23.13 -17.40
C THR A 313 -8.01 -22.55 -18.35
N ILE A 314 -7.77 -22.59 -19.67
CA ILE A 314 -8.72 -22.09 -20.68
C ILE A 314 -10.03 -22.87 -20.59
N LEU A 315 -9.97 -24.20 -20.58
CA LEU A 315 -11.15 -25.06 -20.56
C LEU A 315 -11.98 -24.85 -19.29
N VAL A 316 -11.33 -24.93 -18.12
CA VAL A 316 -12.03 -24.83 -16.83
C VAL A 316 -12.63 -23.43 -16.63
N THR A 317 -11.89 -22.37 -16.99
CA THR A 317 -12.42 -21.00 -16.85
C THR A 317 -13.58 -20.72 -17.80
N ALA A 318 -13.52 -21.20 -19.04
CA ALA A 318 -14.62 -21.07 -20.00
C ALA A 318 -15.88 -21.81 -19.54
N LEU A 319 -15.75 -23.05 -19.07
CA LEU A 319 -16.89 -23.86 -18.61
C LEU A 319 -17.54 -23.31 -17.33
N LEU A 320 -16.74 -22.78 -16.40
CA LEU A 320 -17.26 -22.21 -15.15
C LEU A 320 -17.75 -20.75 -15.30
N ALA A 321 -17.47 -20.08 -16.42
CA ALA A 321 -17.83 -18.69 -16.63
C ALA A 321 -19.34 -18.38 -16.55
N PRO A 322 -20.25 -19.18 -17.11
CA PRO A 322 -21.70 -18.94 -17.02
C PRO A 322 -22.25 -19.01 -15.59
N ILE A 323 -21.65 -19.86 -14.74
CA ILE A 323 -22.07 -20.03 -13.34
C ILE A 323 -21.27 -19.15 -12.37
N SER A 324 -20.23 -18.47 -12.85
CA SER A 324 -19.35 -17.65 -12.01
C SER A 324 -20.04 -16.53 -11.19
N PRO A 325 -21.19 -15.92 -11.55
CA PRO A 325 -21.86 -14.97 -10.67
C PRO A 325 -22.23 -15.57 -9.31
N PHE A 326 -22.58 -16.86 -9.29
CA PHE A 326 -22.94 -17.56 -8.06
C PHE A 326 -21.73 -17.87 -7.17
N PHE A 327 -20.51 -17.83 -7.73
CA PHE A 327 -19.29 -18.02 -6.92
C PHE A 327 -19.13 -16.94 -5.86
N GLY A 328 -19.65 -15.73 -6.11
CA GLY A 328 -19.65 -14.64 -5.14
C GLY A 328 -20.35 -14.99 -3.83
N LEU A 329 -21.36 -15.88 -3.87
CA LEU A 329 -22.12 -16.33 -2.69
C LEU A 329 -21.27 -17.18 -1.74
N VAL A 330 -20.28 -17.88 -2.27
CA VAL A 330 -19.34 -18.73 -1.51
C VAL A 330 -17.97 -18.09 -1.35
N GLY A 331 -17.83 -16.79 -1.69
CA GLY A 331 -16.58 -16.04 -1.58
C GLY A 331 -15.50 -16.40 -2.60
N ILE A 332 -15.85 -17.11 -3.67
CA ILE A 332 -14.94 -17.52 -4.74
C ILE A 332 -15.13 -16.60 -5.95
N ARG A 333 -14.05 -16.34 -6.71
CA ARG A 333 -14.12 -15.63 -7.99
C ARG A 333 -13.50 -16.49 -9.08
N LEU A 334 -14.01 -16.39 -10.32
CA LEU A 334 -13.52 -17.20 -11.43
C LEU A 334 -12.01 -17.04 -11.67
N TRP A 335 -11.49 -15.83 -11.49
CA TRP A 335 -10.06 -15.58 -11.60
C TRP A 335 -9.23 -16.33 -10.54
N MET A 336 -9.80 -16.66 -9.37
CA MET A 336 -9.11 -17.46 -8.34
C MET A 336 -8.94 -18.90 -8.81
N VAL A 337 -9.92 -19.43 -9.55
CA VAL A 337 -9.82 -20.76 -10.18
C VAL A 337 -8.73 -20.74 -11.25
N ALA A 338 -8.73 -19.71 -12.11
CA ALA A 338 -7.69 -19.52 -13.11
C ALA A 338 -6.29 -19.45 -12.47
N ALA A 339 -6.16 -18.64 -11.42
CA ALA A 339 -4.92 -18.45 -10.69
C ALA A 339 -4.45 -19.76 -10.03
N GLY A 340 -5.35 -20.51 -9.39
CA GLY A 340 -5.02 -21.78 -8.76
C GLY A 340 -4.53 -22.84 -9.75
N LEU A 341 -5.11 -22.90 -10.95
CA LEU A 341 -4.68 -23.81 -12.02
C LEU A 341 -3.31 -23.41 -12.60
N GLU A 342 -3.07 -22.12 -12.80
CA GLU A 342 -1.77 -21.62 -13.25
C GLU A 342 -0.68 -21.86 -12.20
N LEU A 343 -0.95 -21.53 -10.92
CA LEU A 343 -0.01 -21.75 -9.81
C LEU A 343 0.39 -23.23 -9.66
N ARG A 344 -0.52 -24.16 -9.96
CA ARG A 344 -0.23 -25.61 -9.89
C ARG A 344 0.82 -26.11 -10.86
N GLY A 345 1.21 -25.35 -11.89
CA GLY A 345 2.44 -25.71 -12.57
C GLY A 345 3.28 -24.61 -13.18
N ARG A 346 2.91 -23.34 -13.03
CA ARG A 346 3.83 -22.21 -13.14
C ARG A 346 3.95 -21.56 -11.76
N GLN A 347 4.63 -22.27 -10.85
CA GLN A 347 4.92 -21.74 -9.53
C GLN A 347 5.87 -20.53 -9.66
N PRO A 348 5.47 -19.35 -9.12
CA PRO A 348 6.34 -18.19 -9.05
C PRO A 348 7.63 -18.48 -8.29
N ARG A 349 8.75 -17.95 -8.77
CA ARG A 349 10.04 -18.01 -8.08
C ARG A 349 10.40 -16.64 -7.51
N VAL A 350 11.35 -16.64 -6.58
CA VAL A 350 11.90 -15.41 -5.97
C VAL A 350 12.45 -14.47 -7.05
N GLU A 351 13.16 -15.02 -8.04
CA GLU A 351 13.68 -14.30 -9.21
C GLU A 351 12.60 -13.55 -10.01
N ASP A 352 11.41 -14.15 -10.16
CA ASP A 352 10.29 -13.52 -10.87
C ASP A 352 9.80 -12.26 -10.13
N PHE A 353 9.99 -12.16 -8.82
CA PHE A 353 9.61 -10.97 -8.05
C PHE A 353 10.68 -9.87 -8.12
N GLU A 354 11.96 -10.24 -8.17
CA GLU A 354 13.07 -9.29 -8.30
C GLU A 354 13.08 -8.60 -9.66
N SER A 355 12.74 -9.36 -10.70
CA SER A 355 12.77 -8.82 -12.06
C SER A 355 11.62 -7.87 -12.35
N ILE A 356 10.53 -7.84 -11.56
CA ILE A 356 9.33 -7.02 -11.85
C ILE A 356 9.68 -5.53 -12.01
N ALA A 357 10.50 -5.00 -11.10
CA ALA A 357 10.87 -3.59 -11.14
C ALA A 357 11.66 -3.26 -12.40
N ALA A 358 12.62 -4.10 -12.77
CA ALA A 358 13.39 -3.97 -14.00
C ALA A 358 12.54 -4.24 -15.25
N ASP A 359 11.58 -5.15 -15.16
CA ASP A 359 10.72 -5.57 -16.27
C ASP A 359 9.65 -4.54 -16.62
N THR A 360 9.31 -3.66 -15.69
CA THR A 360 8.28 -2.62 -15.86
C THR A 360 8.88 -1.25 -16.24
N ASP A 361 10.20 -1.18 -16.44
CA ASP A 361 10.90 0.08 -16.74
C ASP A 361 10.49 0.71 -18.09
N THR A 362 10.09 -0.11 -19.05
CA THR A 362 9.76 0.27 -20.41
C THR A 362 8.59 -0.57 -20.91
N PHE A 363 7.69 0.04 -21.66
CA PHE A 363 6.52 -0.64 -22.21
C PHE A 363 6.87 -1.92 -23.03
N ALA A 364 7.96 -1.87 -23.81
CA ALA A 364 8.42 -3.02 -24.59
C ALA A 364 8.86 -4.21 -23.70
N ARG A 365 9.58 -3.93 -22.61
CA ARG A 365 10.04 -4.95 -21.66
C ARG A 365 8.87 -5.49 -20.84
N PHE A 366 7.97 -4.61 -20.41
CA PHE A 366 6.76 -4.99 -19.69
C PHE A 366 5.92 -5.97 -20.50
N ARG A 367 5.63 -5.64 -21.77
CA ARG A 367 4.85 -6.51 -22.66
C ARG A 367 5.50 -7.88 -22.86
N LYS A 368 6.82 -7.95 -22.97
CA LYS A 368 7.56 -9.22 -23.05
C LYS A 368 7.42 -10.00 -21.73
N SER A 369 7.56 -9.31 -20.60
CA SER A 369 7.54 -9.90 -19.27
C SER A 369 6.17 -10.48 -18.89
N LEU A 370 5.05 -9.93 -19.42
CA LEU A 370 3.72 -10.55 -19.29
C LEU A 370 3.64 -12.01 -19.77
N PHE A 371 4.57 -12.46 -20.61
CA PHE A 371 4.61 -13.84 -21.10
C PHE A 371 5.82 -14.65 -20.61
N SER A 372 6.88 -14.01 -20.13
CA SER A 372 8.09 -14.69 -19.65
C SER A 372 8.16 -14.81 -18.13
N ASN A 373 7.75 -13.77 -17.39
CA ASN A 373 7.78 -13.74 -15.94
C ASN A 373 6.52 -14.39 -15.38
N ARG A 374 6.68 -15.36 -14.47
CA ARG A 374 5.56 -16.20 -14.00
C ARG A 374 4.55 -15.42 -13.18
N VAL A 375 5.00 -14.41 -12.42
CA VAL A 375 4.14 -13.55 -11.61
C VAL A 375 3.32 -12.63 -12.51
N LEU A 376 3.98 -11.91 -13.41
CA LEU A 376 3.30 -10.99 -14.34
C LEU A 376 2.36 -11.73 -15.27
N HIS A 377 2.74 -12.92 -15.72
CA HIS A 377 1.89 -13.78 -16.52
C HIS A 377 0.63 -14.23 -15.77
N LEU A 378 0.76 -14.64 -14.50
CA LEU A 378 -0.39 -14.99 -13.66
C LEU A 378 -1.39 -13.83 -13.55
N PHE A 379 -0.89 -12.62 -13.28
CA PHE A 379 -1.72 -11.41 -13.25
C PHE A 379 -2.36 -11.11 -14.60
N PHE A 380 -1.61 -11.28 -15.69
CA PHE A 380 -2.11 -11.07 -17.04
C PHE A 380 -3.26 -12.02 -17.38
N VAL A 381 -3.13 -13.32 -17.06
CA VAL A 381 -4.21 -14.31 -17.23
C VAL A 381 -5.46 -13.91 -16.44
N ILE A 382 -5.31 -13.53 -15.17
CA ILE A 382 -6.40 -13.06 -14.31
C ILE A 382 -7.11 -11.85 -14.93
N MET A 383 -6.34 -10.87 -15.41
CA MET A 383 -6.87 -9.67 -16.04
C MET A 383 -7.61 -9.97 -17.33
N CYS A 384 -7.04 -10.76 -18.24
CA CYS A 384 -7.68 -11.09 -19.51
C CYS A 384 -8.96 -11.91 -19.34
N VAL A 385 -8.98 -12.89 -18.42
CA VAL A 385 -10.21 -13.63 -18.08
C VAL A 385 -11.28 -12.69 -17.52
N SER A 386 -10.91 -11.81 -16.59
CA SER A 386 -11.86 -10.86 -15.99
C SER A 386 -12.38 -9.85 -17.02
N PHE A 387 -11.52 -9.37 -17.90
CA PHE A 387 -11.89 -8.47 -18.98
C PHE A 387 -12.83 -9.14 -19.98
N GLY A 388 -12.51 -10.36 -20.41
CA GLY A 388 -13.38 -11.15 -21.28
C GLY A 388 -14.75 -11.44 -20.67
N LEU A 389 -14.82 -11.74 -19.37
CA LEU A 389 -16.09 -11.88 -18.64
C LEU A 389 -16.94 -10.61 -18.66
N ASN A 390 -16.31 -9.43 -18.57
CA ASN A 390 -16.98 -8.14 -18.63
C ASN A 390 -17.49 -7.82 -20.04
N ILE A 391 -16.72 -8.15 -21.09
CA ILE A 391 -17.18 -8.04 -22.48
C ILE A 391 -18.42 -8.92 -22.68
N GLY A 392 -18.36 -10.19 -22.27
CA GLY A 392 -19.51 -11.10 -22.37
C GLY A 392 -20.73 -10.60 -21.62
N LEU A 393 -20.54 -10.05 -20.41
CA LEU A 393 -21.60 -9.43 -19.63
C LEU A 393 -22.18 -8.19 -20.31
N PHE A 394 -21.33 -7.34 -20.90
CA PHE A 394 -21.77 -6.13 -21.61
C PHE A 394 -22.64 -6.47 -22.82
N VAL A 395 -22.20 -7.44 -23.64
CA VAL A 395 -22.97 -7.93 -24.79
C VAL A 395 -24.32 -8.49 -24.35
N PHE A 396 -24.34 -9.31 -23.30
CA PHE A 396 -25.57 -9.83 -22.72
C PHE A 396 -26.50 -8.71 -22.22
N MET A 397 -25.98 -7.75 -21.45
CA MET A 397 -26.79 -6.66 -20.89
C MET A 397 -27.35 -5.74 -21.97
N ASN A 398 -26.59 -5.52 -23.05
CA ASN A 398 -27.07 -4.76 -24.20
C ASN A 398 -28.26 -5.47 -24.87
N ARG A 399 -28.13 -6.78 -25.14
CA ARG A 399 -29.22 -7.57 -25.71
C ARG A 399 -30.43 -7.62 -24.76
N PHE A 400 -30.21 -7.87 -23.48
CA PHE A 400 -31.25 -7.88 -22.44
C PHE A 400 -32.02 -6.56 -22.43
N ALA A 401 -31.33 -5.42 -22.43
CA ALA A 401 -31.98 -4.12 -22.39
C ALA A 401 -32.88 -3.90 -23.63
N ILE A 402 -32.39 -4.24 -24.82
CA ILE A 402 -33.17 -4.14 -26.07
C ILE A 402 -34.42 -5.02 -25.99
N ASP A 403 -34.25 -6.30 -25.64
CA ASP A 403 -35.36 -7.27 -25.57
C ASP A 403 -36.37 -6.90 -24.48
N PHE A 404 -35.89 -6.39 -23.34
CA PHE A 404 -36.72 -5.92 -22.23
C PHE A 404 -37.63 -4.77 -22.65
N PHE A 405 -37.08 -3.70 -23.23
CA PHE A 405 -37.90 -2.57 -23.68
C PHE A 405 -38.84 -2.94 -24.83
N GLN A 406 -38.44 -3.83 -25.73
CA GLN A 406 -39.33 -4.32 -26.79
C GLN A 406 -40.50 -5.14 -26.24
N THR A 407 -40.25 -5.97 -25.22
CA THR A 407 -41.28 -6.81 -24.58
C THR A 407 -42.29 -5.95 -23.82
N LEU A 408 -41.84 -4.84 -23.21
CA LEU A 408 -42.71 -3.93 -22.47
C LEU A 408 -43.38 -2.87 -23.35
N ARG A 409 -42.89 -2.59 -24.56
CA ARG A 409 -43.43 -1.55 -25.45
C ARG A 409 -44.95 -1.62 -25.65
N PRO A 410 -45.59 -2.80 -25.85
CA PRO A 410 -47.04 -2.90 -26.00
C PRO A 410 -47.84 -2.53 -24.76
N LEU A 411 -47.24 -2.58 -23.55
CA LEU A 411 -47.91 -2.22 -22.29
C LEU A 411 -47.96 -0.69 -22.09
N PHE A 412 -46.97 0.05 -22.62
CA PHE A 412 -46.88 1.51 -22.48
C PHE A 412 -47.49 2.28 -23.66
N PHE A 413 -47.55 1.64 -24.83
CA PHE A 413 -48.17 2.18 -26.04
C PHE A 413 -49.11 1.13 -26.65
N PRO A 414 -50.25 0.82 -26.00
CA PRO A 414 -51.28 0.02 -26.64
C PRO A 414 -51.77 0.79 -27.87
N GLY A 415 -51.76 0.12 -29.03
CA GLY A 415 -52.16 0.70 -30.31
C GLY A 415 -53.60 1.17 -30.35
#